data_AF-A0A9P9N3S4-F1
#
_entry.id   AF-A0A9P9N3S4-F1
#
_cell.length_a   1.000
_cell.length_b   1.000
_cell.length_c   1.000
_cell.angle_alpha   90.00
_cell.angle_beta   90.00
_cell.angle_gamma   90.00
#
_symmetry.space_group_name_H-M   'P 1'
#
loop_
_entity.id
_entity.type
_entity.pdbx_description
1 polymer ?
#
loop_
_entity_poly.entity_id
_entity_poly.type
_entity_poly.pdbx_seq_one_letter_code
_entity_poly.pdbx_strand_id
1 'polypeptide(L)'
;MSFGFSIGDFILLTNLARHTVNNAREACGAHDSLTREVNSLHVVLQRLQHEVSKPDSILNRTEDNRRHELGTLTRDCRGVLNVLSSVLEKYNALSEEKRSVTRLWKQVRFGNGEMQDLGEIRTELATYTQAITLFLNLLAMGELGEVSRYMETNGEELREIKNSLHWVISSTQARSYEENSILTSYTEDDKSVWKDFRRELIGEGFSSEILKRHQEAIKMYALELGKR
;
A
#
# COMPACT_ATOMS: atom_id res chain seq x y z
N MET A 1 21.02 19.28 8.45
CA MET A 1 19.70 19.89 8.18
C MET A 1 18.64 18.84 8.52
N SER A 2 17.66 19.21 9.35
CA SER A 2 16.88 18.26 10.14
C SER A 2 15.74 17.59 9.37
N PHE A 3 15.77 16.25 9.39
CA PHE A 3 14.64 15.37 9.69
C PHE A 3 13.37 15.53 8.83
N GLY A 4 13.41 14.96 7.61
CA GLY A 4 12.20 14.48 6.95
C GLY A 4 11.67 13.21 7.64
N PHE A 5 10.39 12.88 7.41
CA PHE A 5 9.73 11.68 7.94
C PHE A 5 10.60 10.42 7.74
N SER A 6 10.98 9.81 8.86
CA SER A 6 11.87 8.66 8.91
C SER A 6 11.07 7.35 8.89
N ILE A 7 11.73 6.24 8.56
CA ILE A 7 11.13 4.89 8.70
C ILE A 7 10.63 4.68 10.14
N GLY A 8 11.33 5.24 11.14
CA GLY A 8 10.94 5.19 12.55
C GLY A 8 9.56 5.80 12.81
N ASP A 9 9.20 6.87 12.12
CA ASP A 9 7.89 7.53 12.30
C ASP A 9 6.74 6.64 11.80
N PHE A 10 6.94 5.90 10.70
CA PHE A 10 5.97 4.94 10.18
C PHE A 10 5.82 3.72 11.10
N ILE A 11 6.92 3.25 11.70
CA ILE A 11 6.89 2.17 12.71
C ILE A 11 6.07 2.62 13.93
N LEU A 12 6.35 3.81 14.45
CA LEU A 12 5.64 4.37 15.62
C LEU A 12 4.14 4.54 15.33
N LEU A 13 3.79 5.08 14.17
CA LEU A 13 2.39 5.24 13.76
C LEU A 13 1.67 3.89 13.62
N THR A 14 2.31 2.90 13.03
CA THR A 14 1.73 1.56 12.86
C THR A 14 1.51 0.87 14.20
N ASN A 15 2.44 1.02 15.15
CA ASN A 15 2.30 0.52 16.51
C ASN A 15 1.19 1.23 17.28
N LEU A 16 1.08 2.56 17.15
CA LEU A 16 -0.04 3.32 17.71
C LEU A 16 -1.37 2.79 17.17
N ALA A 17 -1.51 2.61 15.86
CA ALA A 17 -2.72 2.07 15.25
C ALA A 17 -3.06 0.68 15.81
N ARG A 18 -2.07 -0.22 15.93
CA ARG A 18 -2.26 -1.55 16.55
C ARG A 18 -2.76 -1.46 17.98
N HIS A 19 -2.17 -0.59 18.78
CA HIS A 19 -2.59 -0.35 20.16
C HIS A 19 -4.04 0.13 20.22
N THR A 20 -4.40 1.11 19.39
CA THR A 20 -5.76 1.63 19.28
C THR A 20 -6.76 0.54 18.85
N VAL A 21 -6.37 -0.38 17.94
CA VAL A 21 -7.21 -1.55 17.58
C VAL A 21 -7.51 -2.41 18.81
N ASN A 22 -6.51 -2.72 19.62
CA ASN A 22 -6.70 -3.55 20.81
C ASN A 22 -7.61 -2.86 21.84
N ASN A 23 -7.41 -1.57 22.06
CA ASN A 23 -8.26 -0.81 22.99
C ASN A 23 -9.69 -0.68 22.47
N ALA A 24 -9.89 -0.53 21.16
CA ALA A 24 -11.22 -0.50 20.53
C ALA A 24 -11.93 -1.85 20.67
N ARG A 25 -11.20 -2.97 20.49
CA ARG A 25 -11.72 -4.33 20.70
C ARG A 25 -12.20 -4.53 22.12
N GLU A 26 -11.46 -4.04 23.11
CA GLU A 26 -11.85 -4.13 24.52
C GLU A 26 -13.05 -3.23 24.85
N ALA A 27 -13.07 -2.00 24.33
CA ALA A 27 -14.11 -1.02 24.65
C ALA A 27 -15.45 -1.31 23.96
N CYS A 28 -15.41 -1.65 22.66
CA CYS A 28 -16.58 -1.71 21.79
C CYS A 28 -16.88 -3.14 21.29
N GLY A 29 -15.92 -4.07 21.43
CA GLY A 29 -16.02 -5.41 20.88
C GLY A 29 -15.36 -5.54 19.50
N ALA A 30 -15.02 -6.79 19.14
CA ALA A 30 -14.25 -7.09 17.93
C ALA A 30 -14.95 -6.77 16.61
N HIS A 31 -16.29 -6.81 16.61
CA HIS A 31 -17.08 -6.62 15.40
C HIS A 31 -17.69 -5.22 15.27
N ASP A 32 -17.43 -4.33 16.23
CA ASP A 32 -17.94 -2.96 16.20
C ASP A 32 -17.38 -2.17 15.00
N SER A 33 -18.17 -1.22 14.50
CA SER A 33 -17.80 -0.38 13.37
C SER A 33 -16.52 0.42 13.61
N LEU A 34 -16.30 0.94 14.82
CA LEU A 34 -15.08 1.68 15.17
C LEU A 34 -13.87 0.76 15.13
N THR A 35 -13.98 -0.41 15.76
CA THR A 35 -12.92 -1.43 15.76
C THR A 35 -12.53 -1.84 14.34
N ARG A 36 -13.52 -2.03 13.46
CA ARG A 36 -13.27 -2.36 12.05
C ARG A 36 -12.52 -1.25 11.32
N GLU A 37 -12.93 0.01 11.51
CA GLU A 37 -12.30 1.15 10.84
C GLU A 37 -10.85 1.38 11.28
N VAL A 38 -10.58 1.33 12.59
CA VAL A 38 -9.21 1.43 13.12
C VAL A 38 -8.36 0.25 12.62
N ASN A 39 -8.95 -0.96 12.52
CA ASN A 39 -8.25 -2.13 12.01
C ASN A 39 -7.93 -2.00 10.51
N SER A 40 -8.84 -1.49 9.69
CA SER A 40 -8.59 -1.18 8.28
C SER A 40 -7.43 -0.20 8.13
N LEU A 41 -7.43 0.87 8.92
CA LEU A 41 -6.33 1.83 8.94
C LEU A 41 -5.00 1.18 9.35
N HIS A 42 -4.99 0.33 10.38
CA HIS A 42 -3.78 -0.38 10.81
C HIS A 42 -3.21 -1.25 9.69
N VAL A 43 -4.04 -2.00 8.96
CA VAL A 43 -3.61 -2.85 7.85
C VAL A 43 -2.96 -2.02 6.74
N VAL A 44 -3.56 -0.88 6.39
CA VAL A 44 -3.02 0.02 5.36
C VAL A 44 -1.71 0.68 5.80
N LEU A 45 -1.62 1.10 7.07
CA LEU A 45 -0.38 1.63 7.66
C LEU A 45 0.75 0.59 7.69
N GLN A 46 0.43 -0.67 7.97
CA GLN A 46 1.41 -1.76 7.93
C GLN A 46 1.94 -1.99 6.51
N ARG A 47 1.07 -1.93 5.49
CA ARG A 47 1.51 -1.99 4.08
C ARG A 47 2.41 -0.82 3.72
N LEU A 48 2.06 0.39 4.16
CA LEU A 48 2.87 1.59 3.96
C LEU A 48 4.23 1.49 4.65
N GLN A 49 4.27 1.02 5.88
CA GLN A 49 5.50 0.78 6.61
C GLN A 49 6.42 -0.18 5.86
N HIS A 50 5.86 -1.27 5.32
CA HIS A 50 6.63 -2.22 4.52
C HIS A 50 7.19 -1.56 3.26
N GLU A 51 6.39 -0.77 2.54
CA GLU A 51 6.79 -0.07 1.33
C GLU A 51 7.93 0.93 1.58
N VAL A 52 7.82 1.77 2.61
CA VAL A 52 8.86 2.75 2.98
C VAL A 52 10.16 2.05 3.41
N SER A 53 10.08 0.83 3.92
CA SER A 53 11.25 0.06 4.38
C SER A 53 12.06 -0.56 3.23
N LYS A 54 11.50 -0.65 2.02
CA LYS A 54 12.18 -1.20 0.84
C LYS A 54 13.21 -0.19 0.31
N PRO A 55 14.52 -0.51 0.27
CA PRO A 55 15.56 0.43 -0.16
C PRO A 55 15.37 0.96 -1.59
N ASP A 56 14.78 0.14 -2.45
CA ASP A 56 14.51 0.38 -3.87
C ASP A 56 13.15 1.06 -4.14
N SER A 57 12.32 1.25 -3.11
CA SER A 57 11.04 1.96 -3.24
C SER A 57 11.26 3.36 -3.78
N ILE A 58 10.34 3.81 -4.64
CA ILE A 58 10.35 5.18 -5.19
C ILE A 58 10.35 6.24 -4.08
N LEU A 59 9.77 5.93 -2.91
CA LEU A 59 9.75 6.82 -1.75
C LEU A 59 11.12 7.13 -1.13
N ASN A 60 12.14 6.33 -1.46
CA ASN A 60 13.50 6.50 -0.96
C ASN A 60 14.40 7.27 -1.94
N ARG A 61 13.86 7.75 -3.08
CA ARG A 61 14.60 8.55 -4.05
C ARG A 61 14.73 10.01 -3.59
N THR A 62 15.90 10.60 -3.83
CA THR A 62 16.39 11.81 -3.15
C THR A 62 15.64 13.10 -3.49
N GLU A 63 14.90 13.16 -4.61
CA GLU A 63 14.25 14.38 -5.11
C GLU A 63 12.71 14.29 -5.19
N ASP A 64 12.09 13.49 -4.32
CA ASP A 64 10.66 13.22 -4.44
C ASP A 64 9.79 13.91 -3.38
N ASN A 65 8.93 14.84 -3.84
CA ASN A 65 7.93 15.49 -2.99
C ASN A 65 6.92 14.49 -2.40
N ARG A 66 6.76 13.30 -3.00
CA ARG A 66 5.85 12.24 -2.51
C ARG A 66 6.12 11.88 -1.05
N ARG A 67 7.40 11.81 -0.64
CA ARG A 67 7.74 11.48 0.75
C ARG A 67 7.30 12.57 1.73
N HIS A 68 7.37 13.83 1.31
CA HIS A 68 6.92 14.96 2.12
C HIS A 68 5.39 15.02 2.24
N GLU A 69 4.68 14.82 1.15
CA GLU A 69 3.21 14.72 1.12
C GLU A 69 2.71 13.57 2.01
N LEU A 70 3.36 12.40 1.89
CA LEU A 70 3.07 11.25 2.75
C LEU A 70 3.34 11.54 4.23
N GLY A 71 4.44 12.25 4.53
CA GLY A 71 4.74 12.68 5.90
C GLY A 71 3.65 13.57 6.47
N THR A 72 3.12 14.49 5.68
CA THR A 72 2.01 15.35 6.11
C THR A 72 0.75 14.53 6.38
N LEU A 73 0.36 13.66 5.44
CA LEU A 73 -0.81 12.79 5.58
C LEU A 73 -0.74 11.88 6.81
N THR A 74 0.42 11.27 7.05
CA THR A 74 0.63 10.35 8.19
C THR A 74 0.73 11.08 9.52
N ARG A 75 1.27 12.32 9.55
CA ARG A 75 1.25 13.18 10.74
C ARG A 75 -0.18 13.52 11.16
N ASP A 76 -1.01 13.92 10.21
CA ASP A 76 -2.39 14.34 10.51
C ASP A 76 -3.22 13.13 10.97
N CYS A 77 -3.04 11.98 10.30
CA CYS A 77 -3.60 10.69 10.73
C CYS A 77 -3.18 10.30 12.17
N ARG A 78 -1.90 10.51 12.52
CA ARG A 78 -1.39 10.28 13.89
C ARG A 78 -2.13 11.14 14.92
N GLY A 79 -2.48 12.38 14.58
CA GLY A 79 -3.26 13.27 15.43
C GLY A 79 -4.61 12.65 15.82
N VAL A 80 -5.37 12.18 14.84
CA VAL A 80 -6.66 11.53 15.04
C VAL A 80 -6.54 10.25 15.86
N LEU A 81 -5.55 9.40 15.54
CA LEU A 81 -5.29 8.16 16.27
C LEU A 81 -4.91 8.38 17.74
N ASN A 82 -4.12 9.40 18.04
CA ASN A 82 -3.77 9.75 19.42
C ASN A 82 -5.01 10.14 20.23
N VAL A 83 -5.90 10.94 19.64
CA VAL A 83 -7.12 11.33 20.34
C VAL A 83 -8.00 10.12 20.59
N LEU A 84 -8.21 9.27 19.57
CA LEU A 84 -8.99 8.05 19.75
C LEU A 84 -8.35 7.10 20.80
N SER A 85 -7.03 6.90 20.78
CA SER A 85 -6.34 6.08 21.79
C SER A 85 -6.61 6.60 23.20
N SER A 86 -6.48 7.91 23.41
CA SER A 86 -6.71 8.53 24.71
C SER A 86 -8.14 8.37 25.22
N VAL A 87 -9.13 8.33 24.31
CA VAL A 87 -10.54 8.10 24.65
C VAL A 87 -10.76 6.66 25.06
N LEU A 88 -10.25 5.72 24.26
CA LEU A 88 -10.41 4.30 24.51
C LEU A 88 -9.70 3.87 25.79
N GLU A 89 -8.53 4.44 26.09
CA GLU A 89 -7.82 4.22 27.37
C GLU A 89 -8.65 4.69 28.57
N LYS A 90 -9.25 5.89 28.49
CA LYS A 90 -10.16 6.40 29.52
C LYS A 90 -11.41 5.52 29.65
N TYR A 91 -11.90 4.97 28.54
CA TYR A 91 -13.02 4.02 28.51
C TYR A 91 -12.71 2.74 29.24
N ASN A 92 -11.59 2.12 28.88
CA ASN A 92 -11.17 0.85 29.46
C ASN A 92 -10.78 1.01 30.94
N ALA A 93 -10.37 2.20 31.39
CA ALA A 93 -10.13 2.46 32.81
C ALA A 93 -11.40 2.54 33.69
N LEU A 94 -12.60 2.69 33.12
CA LEU A 94 -13.83 2.74 33.92
C LEU A 94 -14.31 1.34 34.34
N SER A 95 -14.91 1.27 35.53
CA SER A 95 -15.58 0.06 36.03
C SER A 95 -16.76 -0.34 35.15
N GLU A 96 -17.09 -1.63 35.13
CA GLU A 96 -18.10 -2.21 34.24
C GLU A 96 -19.51 -1.62 34.45
N GLU A 97 -19.86 -1.31 35.71
CA GLU A 97 -21.09 -0.57 36.05
C GLU A 97 -21.13 0.82 35.40
N LYS A 98 -20.00 1.54 35.36
CA LYS A 98 -19.90 2.87 34.74
C LYS A 98 -19.85 2.79 33.21
N ARG A 99 -19.24 1.76 32.63
CA ARG A 99 -19.19 1.56 31.16
C ARG A 99 -20.59 1.51 30.54
N SER A 100 -21.55 0.84 31.19
CA SER A 100 -22.95 0.75 30.72
C SER A 100 -23.73 2.07 30.76
N VAL A 101 -23.46 2.92 31.76
CA VAL A 101 -24.13 4.23 31.96
C VAL A 101 -23.58 5.28 30.99
N THR A 102 -22.36 5.07 30.50
CA THR A 102 -21.66 6.07 29.73
C THR A 102 -22.08 6.01 28.25
N ARG A 103 -23.36 6.26 27.98
CA ARG A 103 -23.86 6.65 26.64
C ARG A 103 -23.27 8.00 26.17
N LEU A 104 -22.38 8.60 26.98
CA LEU A 104 -21.83 9.95 26.95
C LEU A 104 -20.49 10.09 26.18
N TRP A 105 -19.81 9.03 25.74
CA TRP A 105 -18.57 9.16 24.93
C TRP A 105 -18.82 9.49 23.46
N LYS A 106 -20.10 9.64 23.07
CA LYS A 106 -20.45 10.17 21.76
C LYS A 106 -19.84 11.54 21.51
N GLN A 107 -19.40 12.26 22.55
CA GLN A 107 -18.67 13.51 22.41
C GLN A 107 -17.32 13.40 23.12
N VAL A 108 -16.25 13.46 22.32
CA VAL A 108 -14.86 13.44 22.78
C VAL A 108 -14.30 14.85 22.70
N ARG A 109 -13.71 15.34 23.79
CA ARG A 109 -13.01 16.62 23.77
C ARG A 109 -11.59 16.46 23.23
N PHE A 110 -11.30 17.06 22.07
CA PHE A 110 -9.97 17.14 21.50
C PHE A 110 -9.04 18.06 22.32
N GLY A 111 -7.73 17.96 22.08
CA GLY A 111 -6.71 18.80 22.73
C GLY A 111 -6.85 20.31 22.47
N ASN A 112 -7.64 20.71 21.46
CA ASN A 112 -8.02 22.10 21.16
C ASN A 112 -9.30 22.56 21.89
N GLY A 113 -9.97 21.67 22.63
CA GLY A 113 -11.18 21.98 23.38
C GLY A 113 -12.50 21.73 22.64
N GLU A 114 -12.47 21.36 21.36
CA GLU A 114 -13.67 21.03 20.55
C GLU A 114 -14.20 19.64 20.92
N MET A 115 -15.53 19.50 20.96
CA MET A 115 -16.19 18.19 21.13
C MET A 115 -16.43 17.60 19.75
N GLN A 116 -15.75 16.50 19.43
CA GLN A 116 -15.93 15.76 18.19
C GLN A 116 -16.74 14.49 18.44
N ASP A 117 -17.64 14.15 17.50
CA ASP A 117 -18.40 12.91 17.57
C ASP A 117 -17.49 11.71 17.25
N LEU A 118 -17.67 10.59 17.95
CA LEU A 118 -17.07 9.31 17.55
C LEU A 118 -17.41 8.94 16.09
N GLY A 119 -18.59 9.35 15.61
CA GLY A 119 -18.97 9.23 14.20
C GLY A 119 -18.07 10.04 13.25
N GLU A 120 -17.68 11.26 13.65
CA GLU A 120 -16.77 12.12 12.89
C GLU A 120 -15.35 11.53 12.90
N ILE A 121 -14.85 11.11 14.07
CA ILE A 121 -13.55 10.42 14.17
C ILE A 121 -13.52 9.20 13.26
N ARG A 122 -14.58 8.39 13.26
CA ARG A 122 -14.69 7.22 12.38
C ARG A 122 -14.61 7.61 10.91
N THR A 123 -15.27 8.70 10.52
CA THR A 123 -15.28 9.21 9.15
C THR A 123 -13.91 9.75 8.73
N GLU A 124 -13.21 10.43 9.63
CA GLU A 124 -11.82 10.86 9.40
C GLU A 124 -10.88 9.66 9.24
N LEU A 125 -10.97 8.65 10.11
CA LEU A 125 -10.18 7.42 9.98
C LEU A 125 -10.41 6.71 8.65
N ALA A 126 -11.67 6.61 8.21
CA ALA A 126 -12.01 6.06 6.91
C ALA A 126 -11.39 6.88 5.77
N THR A 127 -11.44 8.22 5.88
CA THR A 127 -10.84 9.15 4.91
C THR A 127 -9.33 8.96 4.81
N TYR A 128 -8.62 8.89 5.94
CA TYR A 128 -7.18 8.62 5.96
C TYR A 128 -6.84 7.23 5.41
N THR A 129 -7.64 6.22 5.73
CA THR A 129 -7.47 4.86 5.18
C THR A 129 -7.56 4.88 3.65
N GLN A 130 -8.55 5.58 3.09
CA GLN A 130 -8.72 5.72 1.65
C GLN A 130 -7.58 6.53 1.02
N ALA A 131 -7.19 7.65 1.63
CA ALA A 131 -6.11 8.50 1.14
C ALA A 131 -4.76 7.76 1.09
N ILE A 132 -4.41 7.02 2.16
CA ILE A 132 -3.18 6.22 2.19
C ILE A 132 -3.26 5.05 1.19
N THR A 133 -4.43 4.41 1.04
CA THR A 133 -4.61 3.36 0.04
C THR A 133 -4.43 3.90 -1.38
N LEU A 134 -5.01 5.07 -1.68
CA LEU A 134 -4.83 5.75 -2.96
C LEU A 134 -3.36 6.07 -3.19
N PHE A 135 -2.67 6.59 -2.17
CA PHE A 135 -1.25 6.89 -2.25
C PHE A 135 -0.41 5.63 -2.58
N LEU A 136 -0.68 4.50 -1.91
CA LEU A 136 -0.04 3.23 -2.21
C LEU A 136 -0.31 2.75 -3.65
N ASN A 137 -1.54 2.93 -4.14
CA ASN A 137 -1.88 2.60 -5.52
C ASN A 137 -1.14 3.51 -6.52
N LEU A 138 -1.00 4.80 -6.23
CA LEU A 138 -0.25 5.74 -7.05
C LEU A 138 1.25 5.41 -7.08
N LEU A 139 1.81 4.93 -5.96
CA LEU A 139 3.19 4.43 -5.95
C LEU A 139 3.36 3.22 -6.84
N ALA A 140 2.47 2.24 -6.70
CA ALA A 140 2.47 1.06 -7.56
C ALA A 140 2.36 1.46 -9.04
N MET A 141 1.45 2.38 -9.38
CA MET A 141 1.32 2.89 -10.76
C MET A 141 2.57 3.64 -11.25
N GLY A 142 3.22 4.40 -10.36
CA GLY A 142 4.46 5.10 -10.65
C GLY A 142 5.62 4.15 -10.96
N GLU A 143 5.77 3.09 -10.17
CA GLU A 143 6.75 2.02 -10.40
C GLU A 143 6.54 1.33 -11.74
N LEU A 144 5.29 0.99 -12.04
CA LEU A 144 4.95 0.37 -13.32
C LEU A 144 5.23 1.34 -14.49
N GLY A 145 4.73 2.57 -14.43
CA GLY A 145 4.93 3.56 -15.51
C GLY A 145 6.39 3.98 -15.73
N GLU A 146 7.27 3.80 -14.74
CA GLU A 146 8.70 3.98 -14.91
C GLU A 146 9.38 2.85 -15.68
N VAL A 147 8.95 1.61 -15.48
CA VAL A 147 9.49 0.46 -16.25
C VAL A 147 9.12 0.59 -17.72
N SER A 148 7.87 0.94 -18.02
CA SER A 148 7.43 1.24 -19.39
C SER A 148 8.25 2.37 -20.05
N ARG A 149 8.55 3.44 -19.30
CA ARG A 149 9.40 4.56 -19.78
C ARG A 149 10.87 4.15 -19.90
N TYR A 150 11.39 3.36 -18.97
CA TYR A 150 12.74 2.84 -19.00
C TYR A 150 12.95 2.02 -20.27
N MET A 151 12.06 1.08 -20.56
CA MET A 151 12.16 0.26 -21.78
C MET A 151 11.99 1.08 -23.07
N GLU A 152 11.22 2.17 -23.03
CA GLU A 152 11.06 3.08 -24.18
C GLU A 152 12.32 3.92 -24.46
N THR A 153 13.03 4.32 -23.41
CA THR A 153 14.13 5.29 -23.50
C THR A 153 15.51 4.62 -23.56
N ASN A 154 15.63 3.37 -23.11
CA ASN A 154 16.92 2.67 -22.98
C ASN A 154 17.25 1.77 -24.17
N GLY A 155 17.30 2.37 -25.36
CA GLY A 155 17.79 1.72 -26.58
C GLY A 155 16.73 0.95 -27.37
N GLU A 156 17.06 0.67 -28.63
CA GLU A 156 16.15 0.03 -29.58
C GLU A 156 15.77 -1.40 -29.16
N GLU A 157 16.73 -2.16 -28.62
CA GLU A 157 16.52 -3.55 -28.16
C GLU A 157 15.39 -3.65 -27.12
N LEU A 158 15.36 -2.78 -26.10
CA LEU A 158 14.32 -2.81 -25.06
C LEU A 158 12.95 -2.38 -25.57
N ARG A 159 12.91 -1.44 -26.52
CA ARG A 159 11.66 -0.98 -27.15
C ARG A 159 11.05 -2.07 -28.03
N GLU A 160 11.86 -2.81 -28.77
CA GLU A 160 11.42 -3.95 -29.56
C GLU A 160 10.88 -5.07 -28.67
N ILE A 161 11.59 -5.39 -27.58
CA ILE A 161 11.13 -6.40 -26.61
C ILE A 161 9.82 -5.98 -25.96
N LYS A 162 9.67 -4.71 -25.58
CA LYS A 162 8.42 -4.14 -25.02
C LYS A 162 7.23 -4.38 -25.96
N ASN A 163 7.41 -4.08 -27.25
CA ASN A 163 6.36 -4.25 -28.27
C ASN A 163 6.01 -5.72 -28.49
N SER A 164 7.01 -6.60 -28.56
CA SER A 164 6.78 -8.04 -28.70
C SER A 164 6.13 -8.64 -27.45
N LEU A 165 6.46 -8.16 -26.25
CA LEU A 165 5.87 -8.65 -25.01
C LEU A 165 4.36 -8.40 -24.95
N HIS A 166 3.87 -7.27 -25.45
CA HIS A 166 2.44 -7.00 -25.61
C HIS A 166 1.73 -8.06 -26.48
N TRP A 167 2.36 -8.47 -27.58
CA TRP A 167 1.85 -9.51 -28.47
C TRP A 167 1.91 -10.91 -27.83
N VAL A 168 3.04 -11.26 -27.21
CA VAL A 168 3.22 -12.55 -26.51
C VAL A 168 2.20 -12.69 -25.38
N ILE A 169 1.98 -11.65 -24.58
CA ILE A 169 1.01 -11.69 -23.48
C ILE A 169 -0.42 -11.85 -24.01
N SER A 170 -0.81 -11.04 -25.00
CA SER A 170 -2.16 -11.11 -25.58
C SER A 170 -2.45 -12.44 -26.28
N SER A 171 -1.49 -12.98 -27.02
CA SER A 171 -1.60 -14.29 -27.67
C SER A 171 -1.63 -15.44 -26.66
N THR A 172 -0.87 -15.34 -25.57
CA THR A 172 -0.87 -16.34 -24.50
C THR A 172 -2.21 -16.35 -23.75
N GLN A 173 -2.75 -15.16 -23.42
CA GLN A 173 -4.04 -15.03 -22.75
C GLN A 173 -5.22 -15.50 -23.61
N ALA A 174 -5.15 -15.30 -24.93
CA ALA A 174 -6.14 -15.82 -25.87
C ALA A 174 -6.11 -17.35 -26.02
N ARG A 175 -4.98 -18.00 -25.69
CA ARG A 175 -4.79 -19.46 -25.76
C ARG A 175 -5.14 -20.17 -24.45
N SER A 176 -5.09 -19.47 -23.32
CA SER A 176 -5.48 -20.02 -22.01
C SER A 176 -7.00 -19.88 -21.78
N TYR A 177 -7.73 -20.99 -21.78
CA TYR A 177 -9.15 -21.05 -21.40
C TYR A 177 -9.39 -21.08 -19.88
N GLU A 178 -8.34 -21.07 -19.05
CA GLU A 178 -8.46 -21.13 -17.60
C GLU A 178 -8.45 -19.72 -16.97
N GLU A 179 -9.38 -19.48 -16.05
CA GLU A 179 -9.64 -18.20 -15.35
C GLU A 179 -8.48 -17.66 -14.52
N ASN A 180 -7.35 -18.37 -14.41
CA ASN A 180 -6.15 -17.86 -13.77
C ASN A 180 -5.23 -17.22 -14.81
N SER A 181 -5.44 -15.92 -15.02
CA SER A 181 -4.55 -15.07 -15.81
C SER A 181 -3.10 -15.31 -15.38
N ILE A 182 -2.27 -15.80 -16.32
CA ILE A 182 -0.81 -16.02 -16.14
C ILE A 182 -0.13 -14.77 -15.53
N LEU A 183 -0.74 -13.62 -15.79
CA LEU A 183 -0.35 -12.29 -15.36
C LEU A 183 -0.52 -11.98 -13.86
N THR A 184 -1.51 -12.57 -13.17
CA THR A 184 -1.78 -12.27 -11.74
C THR A 184 -1.08 -13.23 -10.79
N SER A 185 -0.53 -14.34 -11.29
CA SER A 185 0.15 -15.37 -10.50
C SER A 185 1.64 -15.12 -10.26
N TYR A 186 2.22 -14.06 -10.84
CA TYR A 186 3.63 -13.70 -10.65
C TYR A 186 3.92 -13.37 -9.18
N THR A 187 4.29 -14.40 -8.44
CA THR A 187 5.11 -14.30 -7.24
C THR A 187 6.56 -14.43 -7.68
N GLU A 188 7.49 -13.81 -6.96
CA GLU A 188 8.91 -13.63 -7.33
C GLU A 188 9.69 -14.91 -7.70
N ASP A 189 9.10 -16.11 -7.59
CA ASP A 189 9.76 -17.40 -7.79
C ASP A 189 9.23 -18.27 -8.95
N ASP A 190 8.36 -17.75 -9.83
CA ASP A 190 7.80 -18.57 -10.93
C ASP A 190 8.73 -18.70 -12.14
N LYS A 191 9.73 -19.58 -11.99
CA LYS A 191 10.68 -20.00 -13.05
C LYS A 191 9.99 -20.62 -14.27
N SER A 192 8.79 -21.15 -14.12
CA SER A 192 7.97 -21.73 -15.19
C SER A 192 7.49 -20.64 -16.15
N VAL A 193 6.84 -19.60 -15.61
CA VAL A 193 6.28 -18.49 -16.37
C VAL A 193 7.36 -17.73 -17.13
N TRP A 194 8.51 -17.46 -16.49
CA TRP A 194 9.66 -16.86 -17.18
C TRP A 194 10.22 -17.72 -18.32
N LYS A 195 10.25 -19.06 -18.16
CA LYS A 195 10.71 -19.97 -19.22
C LYS A 195 9.80 -19.92 -20.44
N ASP A 196 8.50 -19.78 -20.23
CA ASP A 196 7.53 -19.73 -21.32
C ASP A 196 7.59 -18.38 -22.04
N PHE A 197 7.63 -17.26 -21.31
CA PHE A 197 7.88 -15.94 -21.92
C PHE A 197 9.19 -15.89 -22.70
N ARG A 198 10.27 -16.42 -22.13
CA ARG A 198 11.56 -16.48 -22.82
C ARG A 198 11.49 -17.31 -24.09
N ARG A 199 10.73 -18.41 -24.11
CA ARG A 199 10.58 -19.26 -25.28
C ARG A 199 9.84 -18.54 -26.41
N GLU A 200 8.73 -17.87 -26.08
CA GLU A 200 7.95 -17.10 -27.05
C GLU A 200 8.77 -15.92 -27.60
N LEU A 201 9.49 -15.18 -26.75
CA LEU A 201 10.37 -14.09 -27.20
C LEU A 201 11.54 -14.59 -28.06
N ILE A 202 12.09 -15.78 -27.79
CA ILE A 202 13.07 -16.40 -28.70
C ILE A 202 12.42 -16.73 -30.05
N GLY A 203 11.16 -17.19 -30.05
CA GLY A 203 10.38 -17.44 -31.26
C GLY A 203 10.14 -16.18 -32.10
N GLU A 204 10.02 -15.03 -31.45
CA GLU A 204 9.90 -13.70 -32.07
C GLU A 204 11.26 -13.15 -32.59
N GLY A 205 12.36 -13.87 -32.38
CA GLY A 205 13.68 -13.56 -32.94
C GLY A 205 14.67 -12.94 -31.97
N PHE A 206 14.33 -12.77 -30.69
CA PHE A 206 15.26 -12.22 -29.69
C PHE A 206 16.29 -13.26 -29.24
N SER A 207 17.56 -12.84 -29.16
CA SER A 207 18.61 -13.74 -28.67
C SER A 207 18.50 -13.99 -27.17
N SER A 208 18.85 -15.22 -26.77
CA SER A 208 18.89 -15.63 -25.36
C SER A 208 19.75 -14.70 -24.48
N GLU A 209 20.85 -14.18 -25.03
CA GLU A 209 21.77 -13.29 -24.30
C GLU A 209 21.15 -11.92 -24.02
N ILE A 210 20.41 -11.36 -24.99
CA ILE A 210 19.70 -10.08 -24.83
C ILE A 210 18.57 -10.25 -23.80
N LEU A 211 17.80 -11.34 -23.88
CA LEU A 211 16.72 -11.62 -22.92
C LEU A 211 17.24 -11.84 -21.49
N LYS A 212 18.42 -12.45 -21.34
CA LYS A 212 19.06 -12.62 -20.04
C LYS A 212 19.56 -11.28 -19.49
N ARG A 213 20.16 -10.44 -20.34
CA ARG A 213 20.62 -9.09 -19.98
C ARG A 213 19.48 -8.21 -19.47
N HIS A 214 18.31 -8.30 -20.09
CA HIS A 214 17.14 -7.47 -19.78
C HIS A 214 16.05 -8.18 -18.97
N GLN A 215 16.34 -9.36 -18.41
CA GLN A 215 15.37 -10.23 -17.76
C GLN A 215 14.50 -9.50 -16.73
N GLU A 216 15.10 -8.70 -15.85
CA GLU A 216 14.36 -8.03 -14.77
C GLU A 216 13.44 -6.92 -15.31
N ALA A 217 13.87 -6.15 -16.32
CA ALA A 217 13.01 -5.16 -16.97
C ALA A 217 11.81 -5.83 -17.66
N ILE A 218 12.03 -6.97 -18.32
CA ILE A 218 10.98 -7.73 -19.01
C ILE A 218 9.96 -8.28 -18.01
N LYS A 219 10.42 -8.87 -16.90
CA LYS A 219 9.53 -9.38 -15.84
C LYS A 219 8.70 -8.25 -15.21
N MET A 220 9.33 -7.13 -14.87
CA MET A 220 8.61 -6.00 -14.28
C MET A 220 7.59 -5.40 -15.25
N TYR A 221 7.89 -5.39 -16.55
CA TYR A 221 6.95 -4.92 -17.56
C TYR A 221 5.80 -5.91 -17.83
N ALA A 222 6.06 -7.22 -17.80
CA ALA A 222 5.00 -8.22 -17.84
C ALA A 222 4.02 -8.08 -16.66
N LEU A 223 4.56 -7.83 -15.46
CA LEU A 223 3.79 -7.51 -14.25
C LEU A 223 2.95 -6.24 -14.40
N GLU A 224 3.47 -5.21 -15.07
CA GLU A 224 2.71 -4.01 -15.41
C GLU A 224 1.50 -4.32 -16.28
N LEU A 225 1.70 -5.10 -17.35
CA LEU A 225 0.63 -5.46 -18.27
C LEU A 225 -0.43 -6.35 -17.61
N GLY A 226 -0.06 -7.08 -16.57
CA GLY A 226 -0.97 -7.95 -15.82
C GLY A 226 -1.89 -7.28 -14.82
N LYS A 227 -1.52 -6.08 -14.36
CA LYS A 227 -2.30 -5.29 -13.40
C LYS A 227 -3.24 -4.29 -14.09
N ARG A 228 -3.16 -4.16 -15.42
CA ARG A 228 -4.02 -3.31 -16.24
C ARG A 228 -5.28 -4.07 -16.66
#